data_AF-A0A1E3S5Y4-F1
#
_entry.id   AF-A0A1E3S5Y4-F1
#
_cell.length_a   1.000
_cell.length_b   1.000
_cell.length_c   1.000
_cell.angle_alpha   90.00
_cell.angle_beta   90.00
_cell.angle_gamma   90.00
#
_symmetry.space_group_name_H-M   'P 1'
#
loop_
_entity.id
_entity.type
_entity.pdbx_description
1 polymer ?
#
loop_
_entity_poly.entity_id
_entity_poly.type
_entity_poly.pdbx_seq_one_letter_code
_entity_poly.pdbx_strand_id
1 'polypeptide(L)'
;MRLFSVAVLVVAAAIFGSSVAPVAVAAPKDYCAELKGSTTGRTCVIQISDPGYSVDISFPVDFPDQKPVAEFISQTRDAFVNAAKSAAPHDKPYELKITPTEYNSAIPPRGTQTVVFKVYRTDAQPQTTFKAFNWDQTYRKAIKFTAARDDKQNTPLWQVEDPLKTVAPIVQAELQKQQAPTPTASPAPSGQSATTTPPPLAISPTALYDPANYQNFAVVNEGVIFFFDQGALLPDSAGALQVLVPRSAIDPMLA
;
A
#
# COMPACT_ATOMS: atom_id res chain seq x y z
N MET A 1 26.35 -62.91 63.15
CA MET A 1 26.99 -61.78 63.85
C MET A 1 27.23 -60.67 62.83
N ARG A 2 26.71 -59.47 63.13
CA ARG A 2 27.23 -58.12 62.82
C ARG A 2 27.67 -57.80 61.38
N LEU A 3 26.75 -57.07 60.73
CA LEU A 3 26.91 -55.96 59.78
C LEU A 3 28.29 -55.29 59.74
N PHE A 4 28.79 -55.04 58.52
CA PHE A 4 29.49 -53.80 58.17
C PHE A 4 29.19 -53.44 56.70
N SER A 5 28.52 -52.31 56.51
CA SER A 5 28.24 -51.68 55.22
C SER A 5 29.50 -51.00 54.69
N VAL A 6 29.81 -51.19 53.40
CA VAL A 6 30.84 -50.41 52.69
C VAL A 6 30.14 -49.65 51.57
N ALA A 7 30.16 -48.32 51.69
CA ALA A 7 29.64 -47.38 50.72
C ALA A 7 30.59 -47.32 49.50
N VAL A 8 30.05 -47.53 48.31
CA VAL A 8 30.77 -47.34 47.04
C VAL A 8 30.54 -45.89 46.60
N LEU A 9 31.61 -45.09 46.65
CA LEU A 9 31.68 -43.75 46.07
C LEU A 9 31.77 -43.87 44.55
N VAL A 10 30.71 -43.48 43.84
CA VAL A 10 30.74 -43.29 42.39
C VAL A 10 31.24 -41.87 42.11
N VAL A 11 32.45 -41.75 41.56
CA VAL A 11 32.99 -40.48 41.06
C VAL A 11 32.34 -40.21 39.71
N ALA A 12 31.35 -39.32 39.68
CA ALA A 12 30.81 -38.77 38.44
C ALA A 12 31.73 -37.64 37.97
N ALA A 13 32.48 -37.89 36.89
CA ALA A 13 33.23 -36.85 36.19
C ALA A 13 32.25 -35.90 35.48
N ALA A 14 32.05 -34.70 36.03
CA ALA A 14 31.33 -33.63 35.37
C ALA A 14 32.20 -33.05 34.24
N ILE A 15 31.99 -33.53 33.01
CA ILE A 15 32.50 -32.85 31.82
C ILE A 15 31.57 -31.66 31.55
N PHE A 16 31.99 -30.47 31.95
CA PHE A 16 31.42 -29.21 31.48
C PHE A 16 31.81 -29.03 30.00
N GLY A 17 31.00 -29.60 29.10
CA GLY A 17 31.04 -29.33 27.67
C GLY A 17 29.78 -28.56 27.27
N SER A 18 29.91 -27.24 27.11
CA SER A 18 28.85 -26.31 26.75
C SER A 18 28.06 -26.79 25.52
N SER A 19 26.87 -27.33 25.74
CA SER A 19 25.92 -27.66 24.69
C SER A 19 25.21 -26.36 24.27
N VAL A 20 25.86 -25.54 23.43
CA VAL A 20 25.12 -24.58 22.61
C VAL A 20 24.31 -25.38 21.60
N ALA A 21 23.08 -25.73 21.97
CA ALA A 21 22.11 -26.23 21.01
C ALA A 21 22.01 -25.19 19.88
N PRO A 22 22.18 -25.57 18.61
CA PRO A 22 21.92 -24.66 17.51
C PRO A 22 20.45 -24.25 17.62
N VAL A 23 20.21 -22.97 17.92
CA VAL A 23 18.87 -22.40 17.79
C VAL A 23 18.53 -22.51 16.32
N ALA A 24 17.64 -23.45 15.96
CA ALA A 24 17.11 -23.56 14.62
C ALA A 24 16.33 -22.27 14.35
N VAL A 25 16.99 -21.30 13.71
CA VAL A 25 16.33 -20.12 13.19
C VAL A 25 15.48 -20.62 12.02
N ALA A 26 14.15 -20.50 12.15
CA ALA A 26 13.26 -20.81 11.04
C ALA A 26 13.72 -20.02 9.80
N ALA A 27 13.81 -20.69 8.65
CA ALA A 27 14.12 -20.00 7.41
C ALA A 27 13.16 -18.81 7.21
N PRO A 28 13.63 -17.66 6.70
CA PRO A 28 12.76 -16.54 6.40
C PRO A 28 11.56 -17.01 5.58
N LYS A 29 10.37 -16.54 5.96
CA LYS A 29 9.13 -16.95 5.33
C LYS A 29 9.10 -16.49 3.88
N ASP A 30 8.99 -17.43 2.94
CA ASP A 30 8.90 -17.13 1.51
C ASP A 30 7.44 -16.94 1.10
N TYR A 31 6.96 -15.70 1.23
CA TYR A 31 5.60 -15.33 0.86
C TYR A 31 5.34 -15.48 -0.65
N CYS A 32 6.37 -15.36 -1.51
CA CYS A 32 6.19 -15.53 -2.94
C CYS A 32 5.83 -16.99 -3.26
N ALA A 33 6.57 -17.93 -2.70
CA ALA A 33 6.30 -19.36 -2.86
C ALA A 33 4.93 -19.75 -2.27
N GLU A 34 4.55 -19.22 -1.10
CA GLU A 34 3.23 -19.48 -0.50
C GLU A 34 2.07 -18.99 -1.37
N LEU A 35 2.26 -17.85 -2.04
CA LEU A 35 1.29 -17.32 -3.00
C LEU A 35 1.33 -18.02 -4.36
N LYS A 36 2.15 -19.06 -4.51
CA LYS A 36 2.41 -19.77 -5.78
C LYS A 36 2.93 -18.85 -6.88
N GLY A 37 3.65 -17.81 -6.49
CA GLY A 37 4.38 -16.94 -7.39
C GLY A 37 5.75 -17.51 -7.77
N SER A 38 6.44 -16.77 -8.63
CA SER A 38 7.81 -17.03 -9.05
C SER A 38 8.60 -15.73 -8.97
N THR A 39 9.80 -15.78 -8.41
CA THR A 39 10.65 -14.59 -8.23
C THR A 39 11.43 -14.29 -9.51
N THR A 40 11.27 -13.07 -10.04
CA THR A 40 12.07 -12.51 -11.14
C THR A 40 12.86 -11.31 -10.61
N GLY A 41 14.14 -11.52 -10.31
CA GLY A 41 14.97 -10.50 -9.67
C GLY A 41 14.50 -10.18 -8.24
N ARG A 42 14.04 -8.95 -7.99
CA ARG A 42 13.46 -8.51 -6.70
C ARG A 42 11.93 -8.49 -6.69
N THR A 43 11.30 -9.02 -7.72
CA THR A 43 9.84 -8.99 -7.87
C THR A 43 9.29 -10.41 -7.84
N CYS A 44 8.32 -10.66 -6.96
CA CYS A 44 7.49 -11.85 -7.06
C CYS A 44 6.42 -11.61 -8.11
N VAL A 45 6.22 -12.58 -9.00
CA VAL A 45 5.20 -12.53 -10.06
C VAL A 45 4.27 -13.73 -9.90
N ILE A 46 2.96 -13.51 -9.90
CA ILE A 46 1.93 -14.54 -9.86
C ILE A 46 1.10 -14.39 -11.14
N GLN A 47 1.00 -15.47 -11.90
CA GLN A 47 0.25 -15.51 -13.16
C GLN A 47 -0.73 -16.68 -13.13
N ILE A 48 -1.99 -16.42 -13.46
CA ILE A 48 -3.02 -17.44 -13.64
C ILE A 48 -3.70 -17.16 -14.97
N SER A 49 -3.80 -18.18 -15.82
CA SER A 49 -4.49 -18.10 -17.11
C SER A 49 -5.54 -19.20 -17.19
N ASP A 50 -6.80 -18.79 -17.27
CA ASP A 50 -7.98 -19.63 -17.42
C ASP A 50 -8.86 -19.05 -18.55
N PRO A 51 -9.65 -19.85 -19.28
CA PRO A 51 -10.54 -19.33 -20.31
C PRO A 51 -11.51 -18.25 -19.84
N GLY A 52 -11.93 -18.28 -18.56
CA GLY A 52 -12.86 -17.32 -17.99
C GLY A 52 -12.21 -16.09 -17.35
N TYR A 53 -10.92 -16.17 -16.98
CA TYR A 53 -10.24 -15.06 -16.32
C TYR A 53 -8.70 -15.14 -16.39
N SER A 54 -8.04 -14.00 -16.24
CA SER A 54 -6.60 -13.86 -16.07
C SER A 54 -6.26 -13.14 -14.77
N VAL A 55 -5.15 -13.54 -14.15
CA VAL A 55 -4.58 -12.87 -12.98
C VAL A 55 -3.11 -12.58 -13.25
N ASP A 56 -2.72 -11.31 -13.17
CA ASP A 56 -1.34 -10.82 -13.24
C ASP A 56 -1.06 -10.00 -11.97
N ILE A 57 -0.23 -10.53 -11.08
CA ILE A 57 0.12 -9.85 -9.83
C ILE A 57 1.62 -9.78 -9.70
N SER A 58 2.12 -8.61 -9.31
CA SER A 58 3.51 -8.43 -8.93
C SER A 58 3.64 -7.70 -7.60
N PHE A 59 4.69 -8.03 -6.83
CA PHE A 59 5.05 -7.30 -5.62
C PHE A 59 6.55 -7.42 -5.30
N PRO A 60 7.16 -6.40 -4.68
CA PRO A 60 8.57 -6.42 -4.29
C PRO A 60 8.79 -7.37 -3.10
N VAL A 61 9.76 -8.27 -3.21
CA VAL A 61 10.08 -9.24 -2.12
C VAL A 61 10.95 -8.65 -1.02
N ASP A 62 11.49 -7.46 -1.23
CA ASP A 62 12.38 -6.73 -0.32
C ASP A 62 11.68 -5.61 0.46
N PHE A 63 10.36 -5.43 0.29
CA PHE A 63 9.58 -4.56 1.17
C PHE A 63 9.65 -5.10 2.63
N PRO A 64 9.97 -4.27 3.65
CA PRO A 64 10.26 -4.77 4.99
C PRO A 64 9.13 -5.54 5.68
N ASP A 65 7.87 -5.10 5.48
CA ASP A 65 6.70 -5.69 6.10
C ASP A 65 5.90 -6.52 5.09
N GLN A 66 6.46 -7.68 4.73
CA GLN A 66 5.90 -8.57 3.70
C GLN A 66 4.56 -9.20 4.07
N LYS A 67 4.30 -9.43 5.36
CA LYS A 67 3.11 -10.15 5.82
C LYS A 67 1.80 -9.48 5.36
N PRO A 68 1.54 -8.19 5.67
CA PRO A 68 0.29 -7.54 5.25
C PRO A 68 0.19 -7.38 3.73
N VAL A 69 1.33 -7.29 3.01
CA VAL A 69 1.35 -7.28 1.53
C VAL A 69 0.86 -8.63 0.99
N ALA A 70 1.42 -9.73 1.50
CA ALA A 70 1.04 -11.07 1.08
C ALA A 70 -0.42 -11.41 1.43
N GLU A 71 -0.88 -11.01 2.61
CA GLU A 71 -2.28 -11.18 3.03
C GLU A 71 -3.24 -10.41 2.10
N PHE A 72 -2.94 -9.16 1.78
CA PHE A 72 -3.72 -8.37 0.84
C PHE A 72 -3.78 -9.00 -0.55
N ILE A 73 -2.64 -9.47 -1.06
CA ILE A 73 -2.56 -10.12 -2.38
C ILE A 73 -3.38 -11.41 -2.40
N SER A 74 -3.23 -12.28 -1.39
CA SER A 74 -4.02 -13.52 -1.30
C SER A 74 -5.50 -13.21 -1.26
N GLN A 75 -5.92 -12.32 -0.35
CA GLN A 75 -7.33 -11.97 -0.19
C GLN A 75 -7.93 -11.40 -1.47
N THR A 76 -7.21 -10.49 -2.15
CA THR A 76 -7.69 -9.85 -3.38
C THR A 76 -7.79 -10.85 -4.53
N ARG A 77 -6.76 -11.68 -4.71
CA ARG A 77 -6.76 -12.74 -5.72
C ARG A 77 -7.89 -13.73 -5.48
N ASP A 78 -8.01 -14.24 -4.26
CA ASP A 78 -8.95 -15.31 -3.95
C ASP A 78 -10.40 -14.81 -4.07
N ALA A 79 -10.68 -13.57 -3.63
CA ALA A 79 -11.97 -12.93 -3.83
C ALA A 79 -12.31 -12.79 -5.33
N PHE A 80 -11.36 -12.32 -6.14
CA PHE A 80 -11.55 -12.18 -7.59
C PHE A 80 -11.80 -13.53 -8.27
N VAL A 81 -10.96 -14.53 -8.02
CA VAL A 81 -11.08 -15.86 -8.63
C VAL A 81 -12.41 -16.52 -8.26
N ASN A 82 -12.85 -16.38 -6.99
CA ASN A 82 -14.13 -16.94 -6.55
C ASN A 82 -15.32 -16.24 -7.22
N ALA A 83 -15.26 -14.92 -7.41
CA ALA A 83 -16.27 -14.16 -8.12
C ALA A 83 -16.31 -14.54 -9.61
N ALA A 84 -15.15 -14.58 -10.28
CA ALA A 84 -15.03 -14.92 -11.70
C ALA A 84 -15.57 -16.32 -12.02
N LYS A 85 -15.30 -17.31 -11.16
CA LYS A 85 -15.84 -18.68 -11.29
C LYS A 85 -17.36 -18.77 -11.20
N SER A 86 -17.99 -17.81 -10.52
CA SER A 86 -19.44 -17.78 -10.29
C SER A 86 -20.17 -16.82 -11.24
N ALA A 87 -19.42 -16.05 -12.04
CA ALA A 87 -19.95 -15.02 -12.89
C ALA A 87 -20.55 -15.60 -14.19
N ALA A 88 -21.47 -14.84 -14.80
CA ALA A 88 -22.03 -15.22 -16.09
C ALA A 88 -20.96 -15.21 -17.20
N PRO A 89 -21.14 -16.02 -18.25
CA PRO A 89 -20.28 -15.98 -19.43
C PRO A 89 -20.22 -14.55 -19.99
N HIS A 90 -19.03 -14.10 -20.34
CA HIS A 90 -18.79 -12.79 -20.91
C HIS A 90 -17.93 -12.90 -22.17
N ASP A 91 -18.03 -11.93 -23.07
CA ASP A 91 -17.31 -11.95 -24.35
C ASP A 91 -15.79 -11.84 -24.17
N LYS A 92 -15.35 -11.28 -23.04
CA LYS A 92 -13.94 -11.17 -22.64
C LYS A 92 -13.73 -11.80 -21.27
N PRO A 93 -12.58 -12.45 -21.04
CA PRO A 93 -12.25 -12.98 -19.73
C PRO A 93 -12.12 -11.85 -18.71
N TYR A 94 -12.52 -12.12 -17.46
CA TYR A 94 -12.29 -11.20 -16.36
C TYR A 94 -10.79 -11.05 -16.11
N GLU A 95 -10.32 -9.87 -15.77
CA GLU A 95 -8.90 -9.60 -15.55
C GLU A 95 -8.71 -9.05 -14.15
N LEU A 96 -7.69 -9.54 -13.45
CA LEU A 96 -7.13 -8.91 -12.26
C LEU A 96 -5.67 -8.60 -12.52
N LYS A 97 -5.32 -7.33 -12.42
CA LYS A 97 -3.94 -6.86 -12.50
C LYS A 97 -3.55 -6.06 -11.26
N ILE A 98 -2.50 -6.50 -10.57
CA ILE A 98 -1.94 -5.79 -9.41
C ILE A 98 -0.49 -5.43 -9.71
N THR A 99 -0.23 -4.13 -9.81
CA THR A 99 1.10 -3.60 -10.15
C THR A 99 1.66 -2.73 -9.02
N PRO A 100 2.88 -3.00 -8.53
CA PRO A 100 3.50 -2.21 -7.48
C PRO A 100 4.19 -0.98 -8.04
N THR A 101 4.28 0.06 -7.22
CA THR A 101 5.21 1.18 -7.39
C THR A 101 5.83 1.47 -6.04
N GLU A 102 7.16 1.44 -5.99
CA GLU A 102 7.92 1.68 -4.77
C GLU A 102 8.30 3.16 -4.64
N TYR A 103 8.18 3.68 -3.44
CA TYR A 103 8.59 5.03 -3.06
C TYR A 103 9.47 4.97 -1.82
N ASN A 104 10.33 5.97 -1.67
CA ASN A 104 11.11 6.16 -0.46
C ASN A 104 11.20 7.65 -0.11
N SER A 105 11.43 7.92 1.17
CA SER A 105 11.88 9.23 1.63
C SER A 105 13.00 9.07 2.63
N ALA A 106 14.01 9.92 2.51
CA ALA A 106 15.17 9.95 3.41
C ALA A 106 15.27 11.26 4.20
N ILE A 107 14.30 12.17 4.04
CA ILE A 107 14.33 13.46 4.71
C ILE A 107 13.85 13.27 6.16
N PRO A 108 14.58 13.79 7.17
CA PRO A 108 14.15 13.80 8.56
C PRO A 108 12.69 14.26 8.75
N PRO A 109 11.97 13.74 9.76
CA PRO A 109 12.47 13.03 10.94
C PRO A 109 12.68 11.51 10.79
N ARG A 110 12.19 10.89 9.70
CA ARG A 110 12.22 9.43 9.53
C ARG A 110 12.45 9.01 8.09
N GLY A 111 13.22 7.94 7.91
CA GLY A 111 13.30 7.24 6.63
C GLY A 111 12.04 6.42 6.40
N THR A 112 11.44 6.49 5.21
CA THR A 112 10.25 5.73 4.85
C THR A 112 10.49 4.89 3.60
N GLN A 113 9.84 3.72 3.56
CA GLN A 113 9.69 2.93 2.35
C GLN A 113 8.22 2.62 2.16
N THR A 114 7.70 2.87 0.96
CA THR A 114 6.30 2.64 0.63
C THR A 114 6.22 1.77 -0.60
N VAL A 115 5.28 0.83 -0.61
CA VAL A 115 4.80 0.20 -1.85
C VAL A 115 3.33 0.55 -2.04
N VAL A 116 2.99 1.05 -3.23
CA VAL A 116 1.62 1.33 -3.64
C VAL A 116 1.26 0.36 -4.74
N PHE A 117 0.19 -0.39 -4.54
CA PHE A 117 -0.38 -1.29 -5.53
C PHE A 117 -1.50 -0.59 -6.27
N LYS A 118 -1.38 -0.52 -7.60
CA LYS A 118 -2.52 -0.24 -8.48
C LYS A 118 -3.22 -1.55 -8.77
N VAL A 119 -4.48 -1.66 -8.38
CA VAL A 119 -5.33 -2.82 -8.61
C VAL A 119 -6.33 -2.46 -9.71
N TYR A 120 -6.13 -3.03 -10.88
CA TYR A 120 -7.09 -2.99 -11.97
C TYR A 120 -7.85 -4.30 -12.00
N ARG A 121 -9.17 -4.24 -12.09
CA ARG A 121 -10.00 -5.42 -12.30
C ARG A 121 -11.13 -5.14 -13.28
N THR A 122 -11.54 -6.16 -14.01
CA THR A 122 -12.81 -6.13 -14.75
C THR A 122 -13.80 -6.99 -14.00
N ASP A 123 -14.87 -6.36 -13.49
CA ASP A 123 -16.05 -7.06 -12.98
C ASP A 123 -17.22 -6.82 -13.95
N ALA A 124 -18.32 -6.22 -13.51
CA ALA A 124 -19.35 -5.70 -14.41
C ALA A 124 -18.86 -4.45 -15.17
N GLN A 125 -17.96 -3.66 -14.58
CA GLN A 125 -17.27 -2.54 -15.22
C GLN A 125 -15.78 -2.53 -14.83
N PRO A 126 -14.88 -1.98 -15.66
CA PRO A 126 -13.49 -1.83 -15.27
C PRO A 126 -13.35 -0.88 -14.08
N GLN A 127 -12.67 -1.34 -13.02
CA GLN A 127 -12.40 -0.57 -11.82
C GLN A 127 -10.91 -0.53 -11.53
N THR A 128 -10.41 0.66 -11.18
CA THR A 128 -9.06 0.86 -10.66
C THR A 128 -9.11 1.36 -9.23
N THR A 129 -8.43 0.66 -8.33
CA THR A 129 -8.25 1.04 -6.92
C THR A 129 -6.77 1.01 -6.54
N PHE A 130 -6.45 1.58 -5.39
CA PHE A 130 -5.10 1.60 -4.84
C PHE A 130 -5.04 0.92 -3.47
N LYS A 131 -3.86 0.37 -3.16
CA LYS A 131 -3.52 -0.06 -1.82
C LYS A 131 -2.09 0.34 -1.49
N ALA A 132 -1.89 1.18 -0.48
CA ALA A 132 -0.56 1.55 -0.01
C ALA A 132 -0.16 0.82 1.28
N PHE A 133 1.11 0.48 1.38
CA PHE A 133 1.77 0.02 2.60
C PHE A 133 2.98 0.91 2.86
N ASN A 134 2.91 1.69 3.93
CA ASN A 134 3.96 2.62 4.33
C ASN A 134 4.70 2.03 5.52
N TRP A 135 6.03 2.00 5.45
CA TRP A 135 6.90 1.48 6.49
C TRP A 135 7.86 2.55 6.99
N ASP A 136 7.90 2.69 8.32
CA ASP A 136 8.85 3.54 9.02
C ASP A 136 10.14 2.76 9.28
N GLN A 137 11.23 3.18 8.64
CA GLN A 137 12.54 2.53 8.80
C GLN A 137 13.15 2.77 10.19
N THR A 138 12.80 3.91 10.81
CA THR A 138 13.32 4.31 12.13
C THR A 138 12.65 3.50 13.23
N TYR A 139 11.32 3.47 13.26
CA TYR A 139 10.57 2.80 14.32
C TYR A 139 10.20 1.35 14.01
N ARG A 140 10.45 0.89 12.78
CA ARG A 140 10.09 -0.46 12.30
C ARG A 140 8.61 -0.76 12.52
N LYS A 141 7.75 0.18 12.10
CA LYS A 141 6.29 0.10 12.21
C LYS A 141 5.63 0.56 10.91
N ALA A 142 4.41 0.08 10.68
CA ALA A 142 3.58 0.60 9.60
C ALA A 142 3.14 2.04 9.91
N ILE A 143 3.18 2.91 8.89
CA ILE A 143 2.67 4.27 8.99
C ILE A 143 1.20 4.26 8.52
N LYS A 144 0.31 4.87 9.30
CA LYS A 144 -1.12 4.97 9.00
C LYS A 144 -1.59 6.42 9.07
N PHE A 145 -2.56 6.77 8.23
CA PHE A 145 -3.14 8.12 8.22
C PHE A 145 -3.83 8.46 9.55
N THR A 146 -4.59 7.51 10.12
CA THR A 146 -5.43 7.70 11.32
C THR A 146 -4.91 6.98 12.56
N ALA A 147 -3.65 6.53 12.61
CA ALA A 147 -3.11 5.93 13.83
C ALA A 147 -3.10 6.95 14.98
N ALA A 148 -3.40 6.50 16.19
CA ALA A 148 -3.25 7.33 17.38
C ALA A 148 -1.76 7.56 17.69
N ARG A 149 -1.44 8.68 18.34
CA ARG A 149 -0.06 9.01 18.73
C ARG A 149 0.57 7.97 19.67
N ASP A 150 -0.24 7.31 20.48
CA ASP A 150 0.16 6.27 21.44
C ASP A 150 -0.03 4.84 20.92
N ASP A 151 -0.30 4.66 19.62
CA ASP A 151 -0.44 3.35 19.00
C ASP A 151 0.87 2.53 19.12
N LYS A 152 0.75 1.33 19.70
CA LYS A 152 1.89 0.45 19.94
C LYS A 152 2.34 -0.29 18.67
N GLN A 153 1.45 -0.47 17.71
CA GLN A 153 1.66 -1.26 16.49
C GLN A 153 1.97 -0.40 15.26
N ASN A 154 1.35 0.79 15.19
CA ASN A 154 1.48 1.68 14.05
C ASN A 154 2.10 3.02 14.47
N THR A 155 2.60 3.76 13.48
CA THR A 155 3.04 5.14 13.65
C THR A 155 2.08 6.05 12.88
N PRO A 156 1.65 7.19 13.44
CA PRO A 156 0.83 8.13 12.70
C PRO A 156 1.63 8.83 11.59
N LEU A 157 0.97 9.12 10.48
CA LEU A 157 1.48 10.05 9.47
C LEU A 157 1.57 11.47 10.03
N TRP A 158 0.54 11.86 10.80
CA TRP A 158 0.34 13.22 11.28
C TRP A 158 0.58 13.34 12.77
N GLN A 159 1.15 14.47 13.19
CA GLN A 159 1.12 14.86 14.59
C GLN A 159 -0.11 15.72 14.91
N VAL A 160 -0.74 16.38 13.95
CA VAL A 160 -1.96 17.17 14.19
C VAL A 160 -3.22 16.29 14.24
N GLU A 161 -4.26 16.75 14.95
CA GLU A 161 -5.54 16.01 15.05
C GLU A 161 -6.36 16.07 13.76
N ASP A 162 -6.34 17.22 13.07
CA ASP A 162 -7.15 17.47 11.87
C ASP A 162 -6.29 17.93 10.69
N PRO A 163 -5.59 16.99 10.02
CA PRO A 163 -4.72 17.32 8.90
C PRO A 163 -5.49 17.76 7.65
N LEU A 164 -6.77 17.36 7.53
CA LEU A 164 -7.57 17.62 6.33
C LEU A 164 -7.92 19.10 6.18
N LYS A 165 -7.94 19.89 7.26
CA LYS A 165 -8.05 21.36 7.17
C LYS A 165 -6.99 22.00 6.25
N THR A 166 -5.79 21.43 6.19
CA THR A 166 -4.72 21.90 5.30
C THR A 166 -4.65 21.09 4.01
N VAL A 167 -4.81 19.77 4.10
CA VAL A 167 -4.61 18.84 2.97
C VAL A 167 -5.74 18.91 1.94
N ALA A 168 -7.00 18.94 2.39
CA ALA A 168 -8.16 18.89 1.48
C ALA A 168 -8.21 20.07 0.49
N PRO A 169 -7.98 21.34 0.90
CA PRO A 169 -7.93 22.45 -0.05
C PRO A 169 -6.82 22.31 -1.11
N ILE A 170 -5.65 21.77 -0.73
CA ILE A 170 -4.54 21.53 -1.68
C ILE A 170 -4.95 20.46 -2.68
N VAL A 171 -5.59 19.38 -2.21
CA VAL A 171 -6.06 18.28 -3.07
C VAL A 171 -7.11 18.76 -4.05
N GLN A 172 -8.09 19.53 -3.59
CA GLN A 172 -9.09 20.15 -4.46
C GLN A 172 -8.44 21.02 -5.54
N ALA A 173 -7.48 21.87 -5.17
CA ALA A 173 -6.79 22.74 -6.10
C ALA A 173 -6.00 21.94 -7.15
N GLU A 174 -5.35 20.86 -6.76
CA GLU A 174 -4.57 20.03 -7.68
C GLU A 174 -5.45 19.21 -8.62
N LEU A 175 -6.55 18.63 -8.12
CA LEU A 175 -7.53 17.95 -8.96
C LEU A 175 -8.16 18.90 -9.99
N GLN A 176 -8.46 20.14 -9.60
CA GLN A 176 -8.94 21.17 -10.53
C GLN A 176 -7.94 21.45 -11.65
N LYS A 177 -6.63 21.44 -11.37
CA LYS A 177 -5.59 21.59 -12.41
C LYS A 177 -5.50 20.38 -13.31
N GLN A 178 -5.57 19.17 -12.76
CA GLN A 178 -5.47 17.92 -13.52
C GLN A 178 -6.63 17.76 -14.53
N GLN A 179 -7.81 18.30 -14.21
CA GLN A 179 -8.97 18.27 -15.10
C GLN A 179 -9.17 19.54 -15.90
N ALA A 180 -8.26 20.51 -15.80
CA ALA A 180 -8.30 21.67 -16.67
C ALA A 180 -8.21 21.18 -18.13
N PRO A 181 -9.15 21.57 -19.00
CA PRO A 181 -9.07 21.21 -20.41
C PRO A 181 -7.71 21.62 -20.95
N THR A 182 -7.04 20.75 -21.71
CA THR A 182 -5.90 21.19 -22.52
C THR A 182 -6.38 22.34 -23.40
N PRO A 183 -5.68 23.49 -23.45
CA PRO A 183 -6.06 24.55 -24.36
C PRO A 183 -5.90 23.99 -25.77
N THR A 184 -7.01 23.53 -26.36
CA THR A 184 -7.05 23.19 -27.78
C THR A 184 -6.73 24.47 -28.50
N ALA A 185 -5.53 24.52 -29.08
CA ALA A 185 -5.10 25.54 -30.01
C ALA A 185 -5.99 25.47 -31.26
N SER A 186 -7.19 26.02 -31.17
CA SER A 186 -7.87 26.58 -32.32
C SER A 186 -7.89 28.09 -32.12
N PRO A 187 -7.29 28.88 -33.04
CA PRO A 187 -7.45 30.32 -32.99
C PRO A 187 -8.94 30.60 -33.15
N ALA A 188 -9.59 31.03 -32.07
CA ALA A 188 -10.95 31.54 -32.15
C ALA A 188 -10.96 32.70 -33.15
N PRO A 189 -12.00 32.83 -34.02
CA PRO A 189 -12.19 34.02 -34.83
C PRO A 189 -12.19 35.25 -33.92
N SER A 190 -11.39 36.25 -34.26
CA SER A 190 -11.19 37.48 -33.48
C SER A 190 -12.53 38.15 -33.17
N GLY A 191 -12.91 38.19 -31.88
CA GLY A 191 -14.06 38.99 -31.43
C GLY A 191 -14.71 38.60 -30.11
N GLN A 192 -14.37 37.48 -29.47
CA GLN A 192 -14.95 37.10 -28.17
C GLN A 192 -13.87 36.80 -27.15
N SER A 193 -13.76 37.64 -26.12
CA SER A 193 -13.06 37.32 -24.87
C SER A 193 -13.78 36.15 -24.20
N ALA A 194 -13.37 34.92 -24.51
CA ALA A 194 -13.80 33.74 -23.80
C ALA A 194 -13.15 33.74 -22.41
N THR A 195 -13.80 34.39 -21.45
CA THR A 195 -13.53 34.18 -20.02
C THR A 195 -14.23 32.87 -19.61
N THR A 196 -13.87 31.76 -20.24
CA THR A 196 -14.39 30.45 -19.85
C THR A 196 -13.46 29.87 -18.80
N THR A 197 -13.53 30.40 -17.58
CA THR A 197 -13.12 29.63 -16.40
C THR A 197 -13.94 28.35 -16.44
N PRO A 198 -13.32 27.15 -16.52
CA PRO A 198 -14.05 25.89 -16.44
C PRO A 198 -14.95 25.93 -15.20
N PRO A 199 -16.20 25.43 -15.27
CA PRO A 199 -17.03 25.33 -14.07
C PRO A 199 -16.22 24.58 -12.99
N PRO A 200 -16.25 25.05 -11.73
CA PRO A 200 -15.53 24.41 -10.65
C PRO A 200 -15.99 22.96 -10.55
N LEU A 201 -15.04 22.04 -10.45
CA LEU A 201 -15.34 20.64 -10.30
C LEU A 201 -16.21 20.43 -9.07
N ALA A 202 -17.32 19.73 -9.24
CA ALA A 202 -18.19 19.34 -8.15
C ALA A 202 -17.56 18.16 -7.39
N ILE A 203 -16.50 18.44 -6.62
CA ILE A 203 -15.98 17.51 -5.63
C ILE A 203 -16.89 17.60 -4.40
N SER A 204 -17.44 16.47 -3.96
CA SER A 204 -18.25 16.43 -2.75
C SER A 204 -17.42 16.83 -1.53
N PRO A 205 -17.82 17.87 -0.77
CA PRO A 205 -17.11 18.25 0.46
C PRO A 205 -17.05 17.11 1.46
N THR A 206 -18.12 16.31 1.57
CA THR A 206 -18.14 15.15 2.46
C THR A 206 -17.06 14.13 2.10
N ALA A 207 -16.87 13.85 0.80
CA ALA A 207 -15.82 12.91 0.36
C ALA A 207 -14.41 13.51 0.52
N LEU A 208 -14.26 14.80 0.21
CA LEU A 208 -12.97 15.49 0.28
C LEU A 208 -12.45 15.63 1.72
N TYR A 209 -13.33 15.72 2.72
CA TYR A 209 -12.95 15.82 4.13
C TYR A 209 -13.12 14.50 4.90
N ASP A 210 -13.25 13.38 4.20
CA ASP A 210 -13.31 12.05 4.81
C ASP A 210 -11.91 11.40 4.89
N PRO A 211 -11.35 11.15 6.10
CA PRO A 211 -10.08 10.47 6.29
C PRO A 211 -9.99 9.07 5.65
N ALA A 212 -11.12 8.40 5.39
CA ALA A 212 -11.15 7.10 4.74
C ALA A 212 -10.60 7.17 3.30
N ASN A 213 -10.76 8.30 2.61
CA ASN A 213 -10.27 8.49 1.24
C ASN A 213 -8.75 8.74 1.16
N TYR A 214 -8.08 8.97 2.29
CA TYR A 214 -6.67 9.34 2.36
C TYR A 214 -5.76 8.22 2.88
N GLN A 215 -6.30 7.00 3.02
CA GLN A 215 -5.56 5.84 3.55
C GLN A 215 -4.45 5.35 2.61
N ASN A 216 -4.60 5.61 1.30
CA ASN A 216 -3.62 5.25 0.30
C ASN A 216 -2.72 6.45 0.03
N PHE A 217 -1.51 6.41 0.60
CA PHE A 217 -0.52 7.48 0.41
C PHE A 217 0.89 6.93 0.31
N ALA A 218 1.80 7.74 -0.20
CA ALA A 218 3.23 7.50 -0.18
C ALA A 218 3.97 8.75 0.31
N VAL A 219 4.84 8.57 1.30
CA VAL A 219 5.74 9.64 1.77
C VAL A 219 6.95 9.69 0.86
N VAL A 220 7.16 10.83 0.21
CA VAL A 220 8.29 11.11 -0.69
C VAL A 220 9.02 12.36 -0.22
N ASN A 221 10.20 12.64 -0.76
CA ASN A 221 10.99 13.81 -0.36
C ASN A 221 10.24 15.13 -0.62
N GLU A 222 9.46 15.20 -1.69
CA GLU A 222 8.71 16.36 -2.12
C GLU A 222 7.42 16.58 -1.32
N GLY A 223 6.98 15.61 -0.51
CA GLY A 223 5.74 15.69 0.26
C GLY A 223 5.06 14.34 0.46
N VAL A 224 3.74 14.33 0.36
CA VAL A 224 2.93 13.10 0.44
C VAL A 224 2.06 12.99 -0.80
N ILE A 225 2.19 11.88 -1.52
CA ILE A 225 1.32 11.56 -2.65
C ILE A 225 0.12 10.79 -2.10
N PHE A 226 -1.10 11.29 -2.32
CA PHE A 226 -2.33 10.56 -2.05
C PHE A 226 -2.84 9.91 -3.32
N PHE A 227 -3.38 8.71 -3.18
CA PHE A 227 -3.95 7.91 -4.27
C PHE A 227 -5.42 7.67 -3.98
N PHE A 228 -6.28 8.09 -4.89
CA PHE A 228 -7.72 8.00 -4.74
C PHE A 228 -8.27 6.94 -5.68
N ASP A 229 -9.08 6.05 -5.12
CA ASP A 229 -9.78 5.03 -5.89
C ASP A 229 -10.71 5.69 -6.92
N GLN A 230 -10.93 5.01 -8.03
CA GLN A 230 -11.93 5.43 -9.00
C GLN A 230 -13.30 5.57 -8.31
N GLY A 231 -13.93 6.74 -8.48
CA GLY A 231 -15.22 7.05 -7.85
C GLY A 231 -15.13 7.67 -6.45
N ALA A 232 -13.94 7.73 -5.82
CA ALA A 232 -13.81 8.17 -4.43
C ALA A 232 -14.05 9.68 -4.24
N LEU A 233 -13.39 10.51 -5.05
CA LEU A 233 -13.52 11.98 -4.97
C LEU A 233 -14.24 12.60 -6.18
N LEU A 234 -14.15 11.93 -7.32
CA LEU A 234 -14.69 12.36 -8.60
C LEU A 234 -15.42 11.19 -9.26
N PRO A 235 -16.34 11.44 -10.20
CA PRO A 235 -17.05 10.38 -10.91
C PRO A 235 -16.11 9.38 -11.56
N ASP A 236 -16.57 8.14 -11.76
CA ASP A 236 -15.78 7.02 -12.31
C ASP A 236 -15.09 7.36 -13.65
N SER A 237 -15.66 8.27 -14.45
CA SER A 237 -15.10 8.74 -15.71
C SER A 237 -13.75 9.46 -15.57
N ALA A 238 -13.43 9.97 -14.38
CA ALA A 238 -12.14 10.57 -14.08
C ALA A 238 -11.03 9.52 -13.85
N GLY A 239 -11.39 8.25 -13.69
CA GLY A 239 -10.47 7.18 -13.33
C GLY A 239 -9.93 7.32 -11.91
N ALA A 240 -8.93 6.50 -11.58
CA ALA A 240 -8.22 6.59 -10.31
C ALA A 240 -7.19 7.73 -10.36
N LEU A 241 -7.06 8.48 -9.27
CA LEU A 241 -6.36 9.77 -9.24
C LEU A 241 -5.17 9.71 -8.28
N GLN A 242 -4.19 10.58 -8.51
CA GLN A 242 -3.09 10.77 -7.57
C GLN A 242 -2.77 12.26 -7.43
N VAL A 243 -2.47 12.69 -6.21
CA VAL A 243 -2.19 14.10 -5.89
C VAL A 243 -1.00 14.19 -4.95
N LEU A 244 0.02 14.95 -5.37
CA LEU A 244 1.13 15.32 -4.50
C LEU A 244 0.74 16.55 -3.66
N VAL A 245 0.74 16.38 -2.34
CA VAL A 245 0.66 17.49 -1.39
C VAL A 245 2.09 17.91 -1.04
N PRO A 246 2.51 19.15 -1.37
CA PRO A 246 3.89 19.59 -1.19
C PRO A 246 4.31 19.59 0.27
N ARG A 247 5.53 19.12 0.53
CA ARG A 247 6.12 19.07 1.88
C ARG A 247 6.12 20.44 2.53
N SER A 248 6.43 21.51 1.80
CA SER A 248 6.41 22.88 2.32
C SER A 248 5.09 23.30 2.97
N ALA A 249 3.96 22.70 2.60
CA ALA A 249 2.66 23.00 3.18
C ALA A 249 2.33 22.13 4.41
N ILE A 250 2.98 20.98 4.57
CA ILE A 250 2.61 19.94 5.57
C ILE A 250 3.75 19.48 6.47
N ASP A 251 4.99 19.92 6.24
CA ASP A 251 6.17 19.54 7.01
C ASP A 251 5.97 19.67 8.53
N PRO A 252 5.46 20.79 9.08
CA PRO A 252 5.23 20.90 10.52
C PRO A 252 4.09 20.01 11.03
N MET A 253 3.31 19.38 10.15
CA MET A 253 2.20 18.49 10.50
C MET A 253 2.58 17.01 10.47
N LEU A 254 3.71 16.65 9.84
CA LEU A 254 4.21 15.28 9.77
C LEU A 254 4.79 14.86 11.12
N ALA A 255 4.46 13.65 11.55
CA ALA A 255 5.03 13.02 12.75
C ALA A 255 6.41 12.39 12.50
#